data_AF-A0A812QU21-F1
#
_entry.id   AF-A0A812QU21-F1
#
_cell.length_a   1.000
_cell.length_b   1.000
_cell.length_c   1.000
_cell.angle_alpha   90.00
_cell.angle_beta   90.00
_cell.angle_gamma   90.00
#
_symmetry.space_group_name_H-M   'P 1'
#
loop_
_entity.id
_entity.type
_entity.pdbx_description
1 polymer ?
#
loop_
_entity_poly.entity_id
_entity_poly.type
_entity_poly.pdbx_seq_one_letter_code
_entity_poly.pdbx_strand_id
1 'polypeptide(L)'
;MNLDVTEIRPKLYIGSRDAASQTKQLAILGVRHVLSVGTEFPSKLGVPALLEEKHLSKRKVDGRSSGGRMYLQDGGKKDPFVRLFVPIDDMGSVDIAQYFDDVRLFISEGLAQGKVLVHCVEGRSRSVALAVSFLMHKEKISVGKALLSVKEKRPTVSPKPGFIGQLLALEEQLGIEPASPRTAEAAGALKKDTDSSNPRVFLEISLDGQSIGRLEIELYADIVPQTVENFRCLCTGEWGRGPVSGKRLTYLGSVFHCIIPGFVCIGGDITRGDGTGGESIYGHAFQDENFEVKHDSEGIVSMANSGPDSNGSQFLICCTDCPQLDGKNVAFGKVVSGMEAVRMMEDCGSADGTASKRVTILDSGEVPQPGRAVKRARRDADAVATVLQILRKHEGCKKASSWRQEVITCSQEEARKQLQSLRQMLSLASGSDLVNKFEELAGEHSDCKSAKRGGRLDPFEKGMMSKAFEEAAFALPVGGLSEVFSTKQGEHLLLRLS
;
A
#
# COMPACT_ATOMS: atom_id res chain seq x y z
N MET A 1 25.38 -5.44 -30.44
CA MET A 1 25.11 -5.50 -28.98
C MET A 1 24.43 -4.20 -28.61
N ASN A 2 23.20 -4.27 -28.11
CA ASN A 2 22.44 -3.08 -27.71
C ASN A 2 22.83 -2.74 -26.27
N LEU A 3 23.55 -1.64 -26.08
CA LEU A 3 23.88 -1.12 -24.76
C LEU A 3 22.63 -0.42 -24.22
N ASP A 4 22.08 -0.85 -23.08
CA ASP A 4 20.90 -0.23 -22.46
C ASP A 4 21.28 1.09 -21.77
N VAL A 5 21.52 2.10 -22.61
CA VAL A 5 21.72 3.50 -22.25
C VAL A 5 20.85 4.38 -23.12
N THR A 6 20.41 5.49 -22.56
CA THR A 6 19.59 6.49 -23.26
C THR A 6 20.18 7.87 -23.01
N GLU A 7 20.48 8.60 -24.07
CA GLU A 7 20.91 10.00 -23.97
C GLU A 7 19.69 10.89 -23.69
N ILE A 8 19.63 11.45 -22.48
CA ILE A 8 18.50 12.27 -22.02
C ILE A 8 18.75 13.78 -22.25
N ARG A 9 20.02 14.16 -22.33
CA ARG A 9 20.54 15.48 -22.73
C ARG A 9 21.90 15.27 -23.39
N PRO A 10 22.41 16.22 -24.19
CA PRO A 10 23.73 16.10 -24.80
C PRO A 10 24.79 15.69 -23.78
N LYS A 11 25.45 14.55 -24.04
CA LYS A 11 26.48 13.92 -23.22
C LYS A 11 26.03 13.33 -21.87
N LEU A 12 24.75 13.38 -21.53
CA LEU A 12 24.18 12.83 -20.29
C LEU A 12 23.32 11.61 -20.59
N TYR A 13 23.72 10.46 -20.05
CA TYR A 13 23.07 9.18 -20.28
C TYR A 13 22.46 8.63 -18.99
N ILE A 14 21.30 7.99 -19.12
CA ILE A 14 20.74 7.09 -18.10
C ILE A 14 20.84 5.66 -18.62
N GLY A 15 21.20 4.70 -17.76
CA GLY A 15 21.25 3.29 -18.15
C GLY A 15 21.03 2.31 -17.01
N SER A 16 21.08 1.03 -17.33
CA SER A 16 21.04 -0.08 -16.37
C SER A 16 22.43 -0.45 -15.85
N ARG A 17 22.46 -1.25 -14.79
CA ARG A 17 23.68 -1.88 -14.26
C ARG A 17 24.41 -2.67 -15.34
N ASP A 18 23.69 -3.41 -16.15
CA ASP A 18 24.28 -4.30 -17.14
C ASP A 18 24.92 -3.51 -18.28
N ALA A 19 24.46 -2.29 -18.54
CA ALA A 19 25.17 -1.35 -19.40
C ALA A 19 26.40 -0.75 -18.69
N ALA A 20 26.27 -0.39 -17.41
CA ALA A 20 27.36 0.17 -16.60
C ALA A 20 28.57 -0.77 -16.44
N SER A 21 28.36 -2.09 -16.52
CA SER A 21 29.43 -3.10 -16.45
C SER A 21 30.21 -3.27 -17.76
N GLN A 22 29.70 -2.76 -18.90
CA GLN A 22 30.32 -2.90 -20.22
C GLN A 22 31.38 -1.81 -20.48
N THR A 23 32.45 -1.81 -19.69
CA THR A 23 33.49 -0.76 -19.64
C THR A 23 34.09 -0.41 -21.00
N LYS A 24 34.43 -1.40 -21.84
CA LYS A 24 34.97 -1.15 -23.19
C LYS A 24 33.98 -0.39 -24.08
N GLN A 25 32.70 -0.75 -24.02
CA GLN A 25 31.66 -0.13 -24.85
C GLN A 25 31.35 1.29 -24.37
N LEU A 26 31.35 1.52 -23.05
CA LEU A 26 31.21 2.86 -22.47
C LEU A 26 32.39 3.77 -22.84
N ALA A 27 33.61 3.23 -22.85
CA ALA A 27 34.78 3.98 -23.30
C ALA A 27 34.69 4.35 -24.79
N ILE A 28 34.24 3.42 -25.64
CA ILE A 28 33.96 3.68 -27.07
C ILE A 28 32.85 4.73 -27.22
N LEU A 29 31.82 4.68 -26.38
CA LEU A 29 30.74 5.67 -26.35
C LEU A 29 31.25 7.06 -25.93
N GLY A 30 32.43 7.16 -25.32
CA GLY A 30 33.06 8.40 -24.85
C GLY A 30 32.69 8.79 -23.41
N VAL A 31 32.17 7.85 -22.63
CA VAL A 31 31.87 8.05 -21.20
C VAL A 31 33.18 8.22 -20.43
N ARG A 32 33.22 9.22 -19.56
CA ARG A 32 34.35 9.52 -18.67
C ARG A 32 33.97 9.49 -17.20
N HIS A 33 32.69 9.69 -16.90
CA HIS A 33 32.16 9.74 -15.54
C HIS A 33 30.98 8.80 -15.39
N VAL A 34 30.94 8.03 -14.30
CA VAL A 34 29.86 7.08 -14.00
C VAL A 34 29.34 7.29 -12.58
N LEU A 35 28.08 7.67 -12.45
CA LEU A 35 27.33 7.75 -11.20
C LEU A 35 26.55 6.44 -11.00
N SER A 36 26.92 5.69 -9.97
CA SER A 36 26.35 4.40 -9.61
C SER A 36 25.46 4.53 -8.38
N VAL A 37 24.19 4.16 -8.50
CA VAL A 37 23.17 4.42 -7.47
C VAL A 37 22.56 3.10 -6.98
N GLY A 38 22.96 2.67 -5.78
CA GLY A 38 22.50 1.46 -5.10
C GLY A 38 23.46 0.91 -4.05
N THR A 39 22.92 0.16 -3.09
CA THR A 39 23.63 -0.43 -1.96
C THR A 39 24.44 -1.68 -2.36
N GLU A 40 24.07 -2.31 -3.48
CA GLU A 40 24.62 -3.58 -3.98
C GLU A 40 25.86 -3.43 -4.89
N PHE A 41 26.23 -2.21 -5.27
CA PHE A 41 27.26 -1.94 -6.27
C PHE A 41 28.71 -1.96 -5.78
N PRO A 42 29.03 -1.58 -4.52
CA PRO A 42 30.40 -1.64 -4.04
C PRO A 42 31.01 -3.04 -4.18
N SER A 43 30.39 -4.07 -3.61
CA SER A 43 30.92 -5.44 -3.62
C SER A 43 30.98 -6.08 -5.02
N LYS A 44 30.04 -5.75 -5.91
CA LYS A 44 29.92 -6.37 -7.25
C LYS A 44 30.81 -5.74 -8.33
N LEU A 45 31.33 -4.55 -8.09
CA LEU A 45 32.28 -3.87 -8.99
C LEU A 45 33.73 -3.97 -8.50
N GLY A 46 34.01 -4.87 -7.53
CA GLY A 46 35.35 -5.02 -6.95
C GLY A 46 35.73 -3.93 -5.94
N VAL A 47 34.75 -3.17 -5.43
CA VAL A 47 34.95 -2.21 -4.33
C VAL A 47 34.82 -2.95 -3.00
N PRO A 48 35.86 -2.98 -2.16
CA PRO A 48 35.70 -3.53 -0.82
C PRO A 48 34.57 -2.79 -0.10
N ALA A 49 33.65 -3.55 0.51
CA ALA A 49 32.61 -3.00 1.36
C ALA A 49 33.29 -2.25 2.50
N LEU A 50 33.15 -0.92 2.51
CA LEU A 50 33.77 0.01 3.46
C LEU A 50 35.32 -0.03 3.46
N LEU A 51 35.95 0.75 2.56
CA LEU A 51 37.33 1.17 2.80
C LEU A 51 37.32 2.19 3.95
N GLU A 52 37.99 1.85 5.06
CA GLU A 52 38.32 2.83 6.11
C GLU A 52 38.97 4.08 5.49
N GLU A 53 38.67 5.27 6.03
CA GLU A 53 39.07 6.60 5.53
C GLU A 53 40.56 6.76 5.16
N LYS A 54 41.43 5.86 5.63
CA LYS A 54 42.90 5.91 5.51
C LYS A 54 43.44 5.70 4.09
N HIS A 55 42.66 5.14 3.15
CA HIS A 55 43.10 4.88 1.78
C HIS A 55 42.43 5.77 0.72
N LEU A 56 41.70 6.81 1.15
CA LEU A 56 40.95 7.72 0.28
C LEU A 56 41.73 9.02 0.07
N SER A 57 42.05 9.38 -1.18
CA SER A 57 42.67 10.69 -1.48
C SER A 57 41.60 11.77 -1.66
N LYS A 58 41.62 12.80 -0.80
CA LYS A 58 40.74 13.99 -0.91
C LYS A 58 41.30 14.96 -1.94
N ARG A 59 40.51 15.36 -2.95
CA ARG A 59 40.84 16.50 -3.84
C ARG A 59 40.11 17.76 -3.36
N LYS A 60 40.85 18.87 -3.20
CA LYS A 60 40.28 20.19 -2.89
C LYS A 60 39.60 20.75 -4.14
N VAL A 61 38.33 21.13 -4.02
CA VAL A 61 37.62 21.98 -4.98
C VAL A 61 37.10 23.17 -4.18
N ASP A 62 37.55 24.37 -4.53
CA ASP A 62 37.09 25.65 -3.96
C ASP A 62 37.05 25.74 -2.42
N GLY A 63 38.08 25.19 -1.75
CA GLY A 63 38.29 25.40 -0.32
C GLY A 63 37.33 24.69 0.64
N ARG A 64 36.36 23.91 0.13
CA ARG A 64 35.50 23.03 0.95
C ARG A 64 35.86 21.57 0.70
N SER A 65 35.91 20.76 1.76
CA SER A 65 36.12 19.31 1.63
C SER A 65 34.92 18.68 0.93
N SER A 66 35.15 18.04 -0.21
CA SER A 66 34.14 17.23 -0.89
C SER A 66 33.77 16.03 0.00
N GLY A 67 32.56 16.03 0.56
CA GLY A 67 32.03 14.88 1.27
C GLY A 67 31.97 13.67 0.34
N GLY A 68 32.58 12.55 0.73
CA GLY A 68 32.19 11.23 0.22
C GLY A 68 32.59 10.81 -1.20
N ARG A 69 33.62 11.38 -1.86
CA ARG A 69 34.08 10.85 -3.17
C ARG A 69 34.95 9.58 -3.00
N MET A 70 34.53 8.44 -3.58
CA MET A 70 35.26 7.16 -3.56
C MET A 70 35.88 6.83 -4.93
N TYR A 71 37.16 6.45 -4.98
CA TYR A 71 37.87 6.03 -6.21
C TYR A 71 38.21 4.54 -6.15
N LEU A 72 38.06 3.84 -7.28
CA LEU A 72 38.45 2.45 -7.45
C LEU A 72 39.73 2.31 -8.26
N GLN A 73 40.61 1.43 -7.80
CA GLN A 73 41.74 0.93 -8.55
C GLN A 73 41.83 -0.58 -8.32
N ASP A 74 41.43 -1.37 -9.30
CA ASP A 74 41.53 -2.84 -9.22
C ASP A 74 42.77 -3.34 -9.99
N GLY A 75 43.57 -4.18 -9.34
CA GLY A 75 44.45 -5.18 -9.95
C GLY A 75 45.32 -4.76 -11.16
N GLY A 76 45.81 -3.51 -11.23
CA GLY A 76 46.70 -3.06 -12.30
C GLY A 76 46.04 -2.63 -13.62
N LYS A 77 44.70 -2.65 -13.75
CA LYS A 77 43.99 -1.98 -14.85
C LYS A 77 43.22 -0.79 -14.29
N LYS A 78 43.68 0.42 -14.63
CA LYS A 78 42.99 1.66 -14.27
C LYS A 78 41.55 1.60 -14.80
N ASP A 79 40.56 1.69 -13.91
CA ASP A 79 39.20 2.01 -14.32
C ASP A 79 39.27 3.30 -15.14
N PRO A 80 38.83 3.29 -16.42
CA PRO A 80 38.94 4.47 -17.26
C PRO A 80 37.98 5.60 -16.87
N PHE A 81 37.08 5.37 -15.89
CA PHE A 81 36.06 6.31 -15.48
C PHE A 81 36.30 6.91 -14.09
N VAL A 82 35.92 8.18 -13.95
CA VAL A 82 35.72 8.82 -12.64
C VAL A 82 34.36 8.37 -12.11
N ARG A 83 34.27 7.92 -10.86
CA ARG A 83 33.04 7.38 -10.27
C ARG A 83 32.53 8.15 -9.07
N LEU A 84 31.22 8.15 -8.92
CA LEU A 84 30.52 8.52 -7.69
C LEU A 84 29.55 7.40 -7.34
N PHE A 85 29.53 6.99 -6.08
CA PHE A 85 28.63 5.97 -5.56
C PHE A 85 27.65 6.62 -4.59
N VAL A 86 26.35 6.37 -4.81
CA VAL A 86 25.27 6.82 -3.94
C VAL A 86 24.57 5.58 -3.38
N PRO A 87 24.82 5.21 -2.11
CA PRO A 87 24.37 3.94 -1.53
C PRO A 87 22.93 4.05 -1.03
N ILE A 88 21.98 4.11 -1.96
CA ILE A 88 20.55 4.23 -1.63
C ILE A 88 19.77 3.01 -2.11
N ASP A 89 18.92 2.49 -1.23
CA ASP A 89 17.93 1.49 -1.58
C ASP A 89 16.83 2.12 -2.45
N ASP A 90 16.20 1.32 -3.31
CA ASP A 90 15.05 1.77 -4.09
C ASP A 90 13.80 1.76 -3.20
N MET A 91 13.75 2.63 -2.20
CA MET A 91 12.61 2.79 -1.31
C MET A 91 12.23 4.28 -1.28
N GLY A 92 10.95 4.60 -1.53
CA GLY A 92 10.51 6.00 -1.61
C GLY A 92 10.68 6.78 -0.30
N SER A 93 10.76 6.07 0.83
CA SER A 93 11.03 6.64 2.15
C SER A 93 12.48 7.10 2.37
N VAL A 94 13.41 6.71 1.50
CA VAL A 94 14.82 7.10 1.62
C VAL A 94 14.98 8.57 1.24
N ASP A 95 15.65 9.33 2.11
CA ASP A 95 16.07 10.69 1.82
C ASP A 95 17.14 10.67 0.71
N ILE A 96 16.72 10.92 -0.53
CA ILE A 96 17.58 11.07 -1.69
C ILE A 96 18.03 12.53 -1.88
N ALA A 97 17.31 13.48 -1.29
CA ALA A 97 17.60 14.91 -1.38
C ALA A 97 18.96 15.26 -0.79
N GLN A 98 19.39 14.54 0.25
CA GLN A 98 20.74 14.68 0.83
C GLN A 98 21.88 14.55 -0.19
N TYR A 99 21.66 13.89 -1.35
CA TYR A 99 22.66 13.68 -2.39
C TYR A 99 22.57 14.65 -3.58
N PHE A 100 21.58 15.53 -3.62
CA PHE A 100 21.33 16.38 -4.81
C PHE A 100 22.51 17.29 -5.16
N ASP A 101 23.16 17.89 -4.17
CA ASP A 101 24.32 18.77 -4.41
C ASP A 101 25.55 18.00 -4.90
N ASP A 102 25.86 16.85 -4.30
CA ASP A 102 27.00 16.03 -4.71
C ASP A 102 26.83 15.50 -6.13
N VAL A 103 25.62 15.04 -6.45
CA VAL A 103 25.25 14.59 -7.81
C VAL A 103 25.33 15.75 -8.80
N ARG A 104 24.83 16.93 -8.43
CA ARG A 104 24.89 18.11 -9.29
C ARG A 104 26.32 18.48 -9.64
N LEU A 105 27.21 18.51 -8.64
CA LEU A 105 28.63 18.82 -8.83
C LEU A 105 29.31 17.76 -9.70
N PHE A 106 29.05 16.48 -9.44
CA PHE A 106 29.63 15.37 -10.20
C PHE A 106 29.21 15.38 -11.68
N ILE A 107 27.92 15.53 -11.96
CA ILE A 107 27.43 15.56 -13.34
C ILE A 107 27.98 16.80 -14.06
N SER A 108 28.00 17.98 -13.43
CA SER A 108 28.59 19.19 -14.03
C SER A 108 30.07 19.02 -14.39
N GLU A 109 30.88 18.50 -13.47
CA GLU A 109 32.31 18.22 -13.70
C GLU A 109 32.49 17.21 -14.85
N GLY A 110 31.68 16.15 -14.86
CA GLY A 110 31.77 15.11 -15.87
C GLY A 110 31.37 15.57 -17.27
N LEU A 111 30.34 16.42 -17.38
CA LEU A 111 29.91 16.99 -18.67
C LEU A 111 30.93 17.98 -19.26
N ALA A 112 31.76 18.62 -18.41
CA ALA A 112 32.86 19.47 -18.86
C ALA A 112 34.02 18.65 -19.45
N GLN A 113 34.22 17.42 -18.99
CA GLN A 113 35.36 16.57 -19.36
C GLN A 113 35.00 15.46 -20.37
N GLY A 114 33.72 15.17 -20.57
CA GLY A 114 33.28 14.10 -21.47
C GLY A 114 31.79 13.79 -21.33
N LYS A 115 31.45 12.50 -21.48
CA LYS A 115 30.08 12.02 -21.27
C LYS A 115 29.92 11.42 -19.88
N VAL A 116 28.72 11.56 -19.33
CA VAL A 116 28.33 11.09 -18.00
C VAL A 116 27.28 10.00 -18.14
N LEU A 117 27.46 8.88 -17.45
CA LEU A 117 26.42 7.86 -17.26
C LEU A 117 25.90 7.92 -15.82
N VAL A 118 24.58 7.98 -15.65
CA VAL A 118 23.89 7.84 -14.37
C VAL A 118 23.10 6.54 -14.41
N HIS A 119 23.34 5.61 -13.49
CA HIS A 119 22.68 4.31 -13.52
C HIS A 119 22.28 3.82 -12.13
N CYS A 120 21.23 3.00 -12.09
CA CYS A 120 20.90 2.13 -10.97
C CYS A 120 20.86 0.68 -11.49
N VAL A 121 19.95 -0.16 -10.98
CA VAL A 121 19.73 -1.52 -11.51
C VAL A 121 19.18 -1.45 -12.94
N GLU A 122 18.03 -0.80 -13.13
CA GLU A 122 17.33 -0.76 -14.42
C GLU A 122 17.35 0.61 -15.10
N GLY A 123 17.87 1.64 -14.43
CA GLY A 123 17.84 3.00 -14.96
C GLY A 123 16.42 3.60 -15.00
N ARG A 124 15.54 3.26 -14.06
CA ARG A 124 14.12 3.67 -14.06
C ARG A 124 13.72 4.60 -12.92
N SER A 125 14.25 4.38 -11.71
CA SER A 125 13.81 5.06 -10.49
C SER A 125 14.90 5.95 -9.88
N ARG A 126 15.73 5.43 -8.98
CA ARG A 126 16.78 6.17 -8.25
C ARG A 126 17.68 7.04 -9.14
N SER A 127 18.27 6.44 -10.18
CA SER A 127 19.15 7.12 -11.12
C SER A 127 18.44 8.22 -11.91
N VAL A 128 17.14 8.03 -12.17
CA VAL A 128 16.32 9.02 -12.86
C VAL A 128 16.00 10.19 -11.93
N ALA A 129 15.63 9.94 -10.69
CA ALA A 129 15.37 11.01 -9.71
C ALA A 129 16.60 11.92 -9.54
N LEU A 130 17.81 11.33 -9.43
CA LEU A 130 19.07 12.08 -9.34
C LEU A 130 19.44 12.81 -10.65
N ALA A 131 19.15 12.23 -11.81
CA ALA A 131 19.35 12.93 -13.07
C ALA A 131 18.36 14.10 -13.23
N VAL A 132 17.11 13.93 -12.78
CA VAL A 132 16.06 14.96 -12.81
C VAL A 132 16.40 16.12 -11.89
N SER A 133 16.86 15.88 -10.66
CA SER A 133 17.30 16.97 -9.77
C SER A 133 18.41 17.81 -10.39
N PHE A 134 19.36 17.17 -11.07
CA PHE A 134 20.39 17.88 -11.84
C PHE A 134 19.80 18.75 -12.97
N LEU A 135 18.85 18.21 -13.76
CA LEU A 135 18.20 18.97 -14.83
C LEU A 135 17.44 20.18 -14.28
N MET A 136 16.73 20.03 -13.16
CA MET A 136 16.01 21.12 -12.50
C MET A 136 16.96 22.23 -12.07
N HIS A 137 18.09 21.89 -11.44
CA HIS A 137 19.12 22.85 -11.06
C HIS A 137 19.72 23.57 -12.27
N LYS A 138 20.06 22.82 -13.33
CA LYS A 138 20.80 23.33 -14.49
C LYS A 138 19.93 24.15 -15.43
N GLU A 139 18.74 23.65 -15.75
CA GLU A 139 17.86 24.22 -16.76
C GLU A 139 16.77 25.11 -16.15
N LYS A 140 16.65 25.15 -14.81
CA LYS A 140 15.61 25.90 -14.08
C LYS A 140 14.21 25.55 -14.59
N ILE A 141 13.98 24.25 -14.78
CA ILE A 141 12.72 23.68 -15.25
C ILE A 141 12.02 22.90 -14.14
N SER A 142 10.70 22.83 -14.25
CA SER A 142 9.87 22.09 -13.31
C SER A 142 10.21 20.60 -13.27
N VAL A 143 9.92 19.92 -12.15
CA VAL A 143 10.05 18.47 -12.03
C VAL A 143 9.24 17.76 -13.11
N GLY A 144 8.02 18.25 -13.40
CA GLY A 144 7.17 17.70 -14.45
C GLY A 144 7.79 17.84 -15.84
N LYS A 145 8.32 19.02 -16.18
CA LYS A 145 8.99 19.26 -17.46
C LYS A 145 10.26 18.43 -17.60
N ALA A 146 11.04 18.32 -16.52
CA ALA A 146 12.23 17.48 -16.48
C ALA A 146 11.87 16.00 -16.70
N LEU A 147 10.92 15.45 -15.93
CA LEU A 147 10.47 14.06 -16.04
C LEU A 147 9.89 13.73 -17.41
N LEU A 148 9.02 14.57 -17.96
CA LEU A 148 8.45 14.38 -19.30
C LEU A 148 9.56 14.33 -20.35
N SER A 149 10.51 15.27 -20.31
CA SER A 149 11.62 15.29 -21.27
C SER A 149 12.55 14.06 -21.17
N VAL A 150 12.66 13.47 -19.98
CA VAL A 150 13.42 12.23 -19.77
C VAL A 150 12.61 11.02 -20.24
N LYS A 151 11.31 10.98 -19.97
CA LYS A 151 10.38 9.91 -20.36
C LYS A 151 10.19 9.82 -21.87
N GLU A 152 10.18 10.95 -22.58
CA GLU A 152 10.19 10.99 -24.05
C GLU A 152 11.38 10.25 -24.66
N LYS A 153 12.55 10.28 -23.99
CA LYS A 153 13.75 9.57 -24.43
C LYS A 153 13.79 8.14 -23.91
N ARG A 154 13.39 7.91 -22.66
CA ARG A 154 13.39 6.61 -21.98
C ARG A 154 11.99 6.32 -21.39
N PRO A 155 11.08 5.67 -22.15
CA PRO A 155 9.68 5.45 -21.73
C PRO A 155 9.52 4.62 -20.45
N THR A 156 10.53 3.82 -20.10
CA THR A 156 10.54 2.94 -18.91
C THR A 156 10.78 3.68 -17.59
N VAL A 157 11.03 4.99 -17.64
CA VAL A 157 11.22 5.86 -16.48
C VAL A 157 9.99 5.84 -15.57
N SER A 158 10.22 5.53 -14.29
CA SER A 158 9.20 5.54 -13.24
C SER A 158 9.86 5.70 -11.86
N PRO A 159 10.22 6.94 -11.45
CA PRO A 159 10.72 7.21 -10.11
C PRO A 159 9.67 6.94 -9.04
N LYS A 160 10.11 6.43 -7.89
CA LYS A 160 9.20 6.23 -6.75
C LYS A 160 8.59 7.56 -6.29
N PRO A 161 7.32 7.60 -5.86
CA PRO A 161 6.63 8.81 -5.44
C PRO A 161 7.37 9.59 -4.34
N GLY A 162 7.97 8.91 -3.37
CA GLY A 162 8.75 9.60 -2.33
C GLY A 162 10.00 10.32 -2.85
N PHE A 163 10.59 9.87 -3.98
CA PHE A 163 11.63 10.62 -4.68
C PHE A 163 11.04 11.80 -5.46
N ILE A 164 9.85 11.65 -6.05
CA ILE A 164 9.13 12.76 -6.71
C ILE A 164 8.75 13.84 -5.69
N GLY A 165 8.27 13.48 -4.50
CA GLY A 165 7.97 14.42 -3.42
C GLY A 165 9.20 15.23 -3.00
N GLN A 166 10.37 14.59 -2.93
CA GLN A 166 11.63 15.28 -2.65
C GLN A 166 12.08 16.18 -3.82
N LEU A 167 11.76 15.84 -5.07
CA LEU A 167 11.99 16.71 -6.23
C LEU A 167 11.03 17.90 -6.27
N LEU A 168 9.77 17.72 -5.87
CA LEU A 168 8.82 18.83 -5.71
C LEU A 168 9.27 19.81 -4.61
N ALA A 169 9.78 19.30 -3.49
CA ALA A 169 10.40 20.15 -2.48
C ALA A 169 11.61 20.92 -3.03
N LEU A 170 12.42 20.29 -3.90
CA LEU A 170 13.52 20.95 -4.59
C LEU A 170 13.03 22.03 -5.58
N GLU A 171 11.93 21.78 -6.30
CA GLU A 171 11.32 22.76 -7.21
C GLU A 171 10.95 24.06 -6.50
N GLU A 172 10.32 23.93 -5.32
CA GLU A 172 9.99 25.06 -4.44
C GLU A 172 11.25 25.77 -3.95
N GLN A 173 12.24 25.02 -3.46
CA GLN A 173 13.52 25.59 -3.01
C GLN A 173 14.27 26.35 -4.11
N LEU A 174 14.11 25.94 -5.37
CA LEU A 174 14.75 26.59 -6.52
C LEU A 174 13.97 27.79 -7.05
N GLY A 175 12.78 28.08 -6.50
CA GLY A 175 11.90 29.15 -6.96
C GLY A 175 11.48 28.97 -8.42
N ILE A 176 11.29 27.72 -8.86
CA ILE A 176 10.92 27.42 -10.24
C ILE A 176 9.40 27.50 -10.37
N GLU A 177 8.94 28.44 -11.19
CA GLU A 177 7.52 28.56 -11.53
C GLU A 177 7.02 27.29 -12.26
N PRO A 178 5.86 26.74 -11.88
CA PRO A 178 5.30 25.55 -12.50
C PRO A 178 5.03 25.78 -14.00
N ALA A 179 5.32 24.77 -14.83
CA ALA A 179 5.50 24.91 -16.29
C ALA A 179 4.25 25.28 -17.12
N SER A 180 3.09 25.58 -16.53
CA SER A 180 1.91 26.08 -17.25
C SER A 180 0.84 26.65 -16.32
N PRO A 181 0.07 27.69 -16.73
CA PRO A 181 -1.15 28.12 -16.05
C PRO A 181 -2.20 27.00 -15.90
N ARG A 182 -2.14 25.93 -16.69
CA ARG A 182 -3.02 24.75 -16.54
C ARG A 182 -2.60 23.80 -15.43
N THR A 183 -1.32 23.80 -15.05
CA THR A 183 -0.87 23.16 -13.81
C THR A 183 -1.08 24.08 -12.61
N ALA A 184 -1.16 25.39 -12.82
CA ALA A 184 -1.66 26.33 -11.82
C ALA A 184 -3.20 26.32 -11.68
N GLU A 185 -3.97 25.82 -12.65
CA GLU A 185 -5.39 25.50 -12.46
C GLU A 185 -5.56 24.09 -11.85
N ALA A 186 -4.68 23.12 -12.09
CA ALA A 186 -4.71 21.86 -11.32
C ALA A 186 -4.19 22.03 -9.87
N ALA A 187 -3.22 22.92 -9.64
CA ALA A 187 -2.72 23.27 -8.31
C ALA A 187 -3.46 24.46 -7.67
N GLY A 188 -4.23 25.22 -8.46
CA GLY A 188 -5.00 26.40 -8.03
C GLY A 188 -6.51 26.19 -8.02
N ALA A 189 -7.03 25.15 -8.69
CA ALA A 189 -8.33 24.55 -8.33
C ALA A 189 -8.23 23.70 -7.05
N LEU A 190 -7.01 23.49 -6.52
CA LEU A 190 -6.73 23.08 -5.13
C LEU A 190 -6.28 24.26 -4.24
N LYS A 191 -6.44 25.50 -4.71
CA LYS A 191 -6.39 26.74 -3.90
C LYS A 191 -7.57 27.65 -4.24
N LYS A 192 -8.79 27.11 -4.14
CA LYS A 192 -9.79 27.86 -3.37
C LYS A 192 -9.40 27.60 -1.92
N ASP A 193 -9.29 28.63 -1.08
CA ASP A 193 -9.14 28.44 0.36
C ASP A 193 -10.30 27.54 0.84
N THR A 194 -10.07 26.23 0.86
CA THR A 194 -10.86 25.32 1.64
C THR A 194 -10.21 25.36 3.01
N ASP A 195 -10.85 26.18 3.85
CA ASP A 195 -10.73 26.09 5.28
C ASP A 195 -10.54 24.61 5.68
N SER A 196 -9.53 24.34 6.51
CA SER A 196 -8.92 23.05 6.87
C SER A 196 -9.86 21.98 7.47
N SER A 197 -11.03 21.79 6.87
CA SER A 197 -12.21 21.11 7.41
C SER A 197 -12.59 19.85 6.65
N ASN A 198 -12.03 19.59 5.45
CA ASN A 198 -12.41 18.44 4.64
C ASN A 198 -12.10 17.13 5.38
N PRO A 199 -13.11 16.24 5.55
CA PRO A 199 -12.91 15.02 6.30
C PRO A 199 -11.90 14.11 5.61
N ARG A 200 -11.12 13.40 6.42
CA ARG A 200 -10.24 12.33 5.96
C ARG A 200 -10.74 11.01 6.48
N VAL A 201 -10.72 9.99 5.64
CA VAL A 201 -11.08 8.62 6.00
C VAL A 201 -9.93 7.68 5.69
N PHE A 202 -9.97 6.48 6.25
CA PHE A 202 -9.01 5.44 5.96
C PHE A 202 -9.69 4.13 5.60
N LEU A 203 -9.00 3.33 4.79
CA LEU A 203 -9.33 1.94 4.47
C LEU A 203 -8.08 1.08 4.65
N GLU A 204 -8.11 0.08 5.54
CA GLU A 204 -7.03 -0.92 5.65
C GLU A 204 -7.29 -2.06 4.68
N ILE A 205 -6.36 -2.31 3.76
CA ILE A 205 -6.53 -3.23 2.64
C ILE A 205 -5.77 -4.53 2.91
N SER A 206 -6.37 -5.65 2.53
CA SER A 206 -5.72 -6.95 2.52
C SER A 206 -5.84 -7.70 1.21
N LEU A 207 -4.87 -8.58 0.95
CA LEU A 207 -4.92 -9.62 -0.08
C LEU A 207 -4.98 -10.97 0.62
N ASP A 208 -6.03 -11.76 0.39
CA ASP A 208 -6.26 -13.06 1.02
C ASP A 208 -6.15 -13.04 2.56
N GLY A 209 -6.54 -11.91 3.17
CA GLY A 209 -6.52 -11.70 4.61
C GLY A 209 -5.20 -11.17 5.17
N GLN A 210 -4.14 -11.03 4.36
CA GLN A 210 -2.90 -10.39 4.77
C GLN A 210 -2.97 -8.88 4.49
N SER A 211 -2.81 -8.05 5.52
CA SER A 211 -2.78 -6.58 5.38
C SER A 211 -1.63 -6.15 4.47
N ILE A 212 -1.92 -5.32 3.47
CA ILE A 212 -0.97 -4.79 2.48
C ILE A 212 -0.78 -3.28 2.59
N GLY A 213 -1.53 -2.61 3.46
CA GLY A 213 -1.39 -1.19 3.71
C GLY A 213 -2.72 -0.51 4.00
N ARG A 214 -2.62 0.74 4.45
CA ARG A 214 -3.76 1.61 4.73
C ARG A 214 -3.80 2.72 3.68
N LEU A 215 -4.96 2.91 3.07
CA LEU A 215 -5.30 4.09 2.29
C LEU A 215 -5.77 5.18 3.23
N GLU A 216 -5.29 6.41 3.06
CA GLU A 216 -5.93 7.61 3.60
C GLU A 216 -6.47 8.44 2.45
N ILE A 217 -7.73 8.86 2.57
CA ILE A 217 -8.49 9.51 1.51
C ILE A 217 -9.01 10.84 2.05
N GLU A 218 -8.68 11.92 1.36
CA GLU A 218 -9.33 13.22 1.58
C GLU A 218 -10.63 13.29 0.79
N LEU A 219 -11.70 13.76 1.44
CA LEU A 219 -13.03 13.85 0.87
C LEU A 219 -13.41 15.32 0.63
N TYR A 220 -13.88 15.64 -0.56
CA TYR A 220 -14.20 17.00 -1.01
C TYR A 220 -15.59 17.45 -0.53
N ALA A 221 -15.78 17.54 0.78
CA ALA A 221 -17.06 17.87 1.40
C ALA A 221 -17.56 19.28 1.04
N ASP A 222 -16.64 20.16 0.67
CA ASP A 222 -16.91 21.50 0.19
C ASP A 222 -17.47 21.54 -1.25
N ILE A 223 -17.25 20.48 -2.04
CA ILE A 223 -17.69 20.38 -3.44
C ILE A 223 -18.91 19.46 -3.57
N VAL A 224 -18.88 18.28 -2.93
CA VAL A 224 -19.91 17.23 -3.02
C VAL A 224 -20.27 16.71 -1.62
N PRO A 225 -20.84 17.55 -0.73
CA PRO A 225 -21.12 17.20 0.66
C PRO A 225 -22.02 15.97 0.83
N GLN A 226 -23.03 15.78 -0.02
CA GLN A 226 -23.96 14.64 0.11
C GLN A 226 -23.25 13.31 -0.20
N THR A 227 -22.44 13.31 -1.26
CA THR A 227 -21.64 12.16 -1.69
C THR A 227 -20.58 11.82 -0.66
N VAL A 228 -19.90 12.84 -0.12
CA VAL A 228 -18.88 12.69 0.91
C VAL A 228 -19.46 12.15 2.21
N GLU A 229 -20.62 12.65 2.66
CA GLU A 229 -21.23 12.18 3.90
C GLU A 229 -21.67 10.71 3.80
N ASN A 230 -22.14 10.28 2.62
CA ASN A 230 -22.41 8.87 2.33
C ASN A 230 -21.16 8.01 2.50
N PHE A 231 -20.07 8.36 1.80
CA PHE A 231 -18.83 7.60 1.87
C PHE A 231 -18.23 7.58 3.28
N ARG A 232 -18.22 8.73 3.97
CA ARG A 232 -17.72 8.87 5.34
C ARG A 232 -18.50 7.98 6.32
N CYS A 233 -19.83 8.02 6.29
CA CYS A 233 -20.68 7.18 7.13
C CYS A 233 -20.48 5.68 6.85
N LEU A 234 -20.26 5.30 5.59
CA LEU A 234 -19.96 3.92 5.22
C LEU A 234 -18.56 3.50 5.69
N CYS A 235 -17.58 4.40 5.71
CA CYS A 235 -16.28 4.14 6.34
C CYS A 235 -16.43 3.92 7.85
N THR A 236 -17.20 4.73 8.56
CA THR A 236 -17.34 4.62 10.03
C THR A 236 -18.33 3.56 10.49
N GLY A 237 -19.31 3.21 9.65
CA GLY A 237 -20.43 2.33 9.99
C GLY A 237 -21.45 2.96 10.95
N GLU A 238 -21.42 4.28 11.14
CA GLU A 238 -22.23 4.97 12.17
C GLU A 238 -23.73 5.02 11.87
N TRP A 239 -24.11 4.84 10.61
CA TRP A 239 -25.51 4.83 10.20
C TRP A 239 -26.26 3.57 10.64
N GLY A 240 -25.54 2.51 11.03
CA GLY A 240 -26.16 1.27 11.50
C GLY A 240 -26.63 0.38 10.36
N ARG A 241 -27.90 -0.06 10.39
CA ARG A 241 -28.48 -0.97 9.38
C ARG A 241 -29.23 -0.19 8.31
N GLY A 242 -29.01 -0.55 7.06
CA GLY A 242 -29.70 0.02 5.91
C GLY A 242 -31.18 -0.37 5.90
N PRO A 243 -32.11 0.57 5.67
CA PRO A 243 -33.54 0.28 5.65
C PRO A 243 -33.97 -0.63 4.51
N VAL A 244 -33.23 -0.68 3.40
CA VAL A 244 -33.59 -1.46 2.21
C VAL A 244 -32.99 -2.87 2.27
N SER A 245 -31.69 -2.98 2.51
CA SER A 245 -31.00 -4.28 2.52
C SER A 245 -31.07 -5.00 3.86
N GLY A 246 -31.32 -4.28 4.97
CA GLY A 246 -31.21 -4.78 6.34
C GLY A 246 -29.77 -5.11 6.77
N LYS A 247 -28.77 -4.90 5.90
CA LYS A 247 -27.35 -5.09 6.17
C LYS A 247 -26.77 -3.88 6.89
N ARG A 248 -25.62 -4.05 7.54
CA ARG A 248 -24.91 -2.89 8.11
C ARG A 248 -24.37 -2.02 6.98
N LEU A 249 -24.57 -0.72 7.08
CA LEU A 249 -24.02 0.26 6.15
C LEU A 249 -22.56 0.53 6.53
N THR A 250 -21.66 -0.37 6.13
CA THR A 250 -20.23 -0.25 6.41
C THR A 250 -19.37 -0.88 5.33
N TYR A 251 -18.21 -0.29 5.05
CA TYR A 251 -17.19 -0.87 4.17
C TYR A 251 -16.37 -1.97 4.83
N LEU A 252 -16.39 -2.08 6.16
CA LEU A 252 -15.71 -3.14 6.89
C LEU A 252 -16.09 -4.53 6.38
N GLY A 253 -15.10 -5.31 5.93
CA GLY A 253 -15.27 -6.65 5.40
C GLY A 253 -15.74 -6.73 3.94
N SER A 254 -16.10 -5.60 3.32
CA SER A 254 -16.44 -5.55 1.89
C SER A 254 -15.18 -5.75 1.02
N VAL A 255 -15.40 -6.09 -0.26
CA VAL A 255 -14.34 -6.45 -1.21
C VAL A 255 -14.25 -5.49 -2.38
N PHE A 256 -13.07 -5.41 -2.98
CA PHE A 256 -12.91 -4.91 -4.34
C PHE A 256 -13.20 -6.06 -5.30
N HIS A 257 -14.40 -6.03 -5.87
CA HIS A 257 -14.94 -7.14 -6.67
C HIS A 257 -14.57 -7.02 -8.16
N CYS A 258 -14.16 -5.83 -8.62
CA CYS A 258 -13.73 -5.59 -9.99
C CYS A 258 -12.45 -4.75 -10.02
N ILE A 259 -11.35 -5.28 -10.54
CA ILE A 259 -10.04 -4.61 -10.63
C ILE A 259 -9.54 -4.72 -12.06
N ILE A 260 -9.45 -3.58 -12.75
CA ILE A 260 -8.98 -3.47 -14.14
C ILE A 260 -7.63 -2.74 -14.14
N PRO A 261 -6.52 -3.44 -14.38
CA PRO A 261 -5.19 -2.84 -14.45
C PRO A 261 -5.11 -1.75 -15.53
N GLY A 262 -4.44 -0.66 -15.19
CA GLY A 262 -4.34 0.56 -15.99
C GLY A 262 -5.63 1.37 -16.02
N PHE A 263 -6.61 1.10 -15.16
CA PHE A 263 -7.88 1.81 -15.16
C PHE A 263 -8.42 2.08 -13.75
N VAL A 264 -9.09 1.11 -13.11
CA VAL A 264 -9.80 1.32 -11.84
C VAL A 264 -9.83 0.09 -10.94
N CYS A 265 -9.90 0.32 -9.63
CA CYS A 265 -10.28 -0.66 -8.63
C CYS A 265 -11.68 -0.32 -8.09
N ILE A 266 -12.67 -1.19 -8.29
CA ILE A 266 -14.07 -0.99 -7.90
C ILE A 266 -14.41 -1.88 -6.69
N GLY A 267 -14.95 -1.26 -5.66
CA GLY A 267 -15.37 -1.89 -4.41
C GLY A 267 -16.65 -1.28 -3.86
N GLY A 268 -16.93 -1.54 -2.59
CA GLY A 268 -18.05 -0.91 -1.89
C GLY A 268 -19.42 -1.53 -2.16
N ASP A 269 -19.47 -2.73 -2.75
CA ASP A 269 -20.68 -3.56 -2.65
C ASP A 269 -20.73 -4.19 -1.26
N ILE A 270 -21.42 -3.51 -0.35
CA ILE A 270 -21.53 -3.87 1.06
C ILE A 270 -22.62 -4.91 1.35
N THR A 271 -23.44 -5.29 0.34
CA THR A 271 -24.58 -6.19 0.56
C THR A 271 -24.36 -7.57 -0.05
N ARG A 272 -23.76 -7.65 -1.25
CA ARG A 272 -23.53 -8.91 -2.00
C ARG A 272 -22.06 -9.17 -2.28
N GLY A 273 -21.26 -8.12 -2.44
CA GLY A 273 -19.83 -8.21 -2.72
C GLY A 273 -19.49 -8.71 -4.13
N ASP A 274 -20.43 -8.63 -5.07
CA ASP A 274 -20.26 -9.10 -6.46
C ASP A 274 -20.51 -8.00 -7.51
N GLY A 275 -20.81 -6.78 -7.07
CA GLY A 275 -21.09 -5.62 -7.91
C GLY A 275 -22.57 -5.43 -8.24
N THR A 276 -23.45 -6.36 -7.84
CA THR A 276 -24.91 -6.25 -8.06
C THR A 276 -25.65 -5.65 -6.87
N GLY A 277 -24.95 -5.38 -5.77
CA GLY A 277 -25.50 -4.85 -4.52
C GLY A 277 -25.09 -3.42 -4.20
N GLY A 278 -25.04 -3.14 -2.90
CA GLY A 278 -24.83 -1.82 -2.33
C GLY A 278 -26.11 -1.09 -1.92
N GLU A 279 -25.96 -0.15 -1.00
CA GLU A 279 -27.03 0.72 -0.49
C GLU A 279 -26.39 2.00 0.07
N SER A 280 -26.95 3.17 -0.25
CA SER A 280 -26.49 4.43 0.33
C SER A 280 -27.04 4.64 1.75
N ILE A 281 -26.49 5.61 2.49
CA ILE A 281 -27.08 6.02 3.78
C ILE A 281 -28.46 6.66 3.64
N TYR A 282 -28.80 7.12 2.44
CA TYR A 282 -30.08 7.77 2.13
C TYR A 282 -31.17 6.78 1.69
N GLY A 283 -30.89 5.47 1.73
CA GLY A 283 -31.73 4.41 1.17
C GLY A 283 -31.06 3.79 -0.06
N HIS A 284 -31.83 3.44 -1.09
CA HIS A 284 -31.30 2.67 -2.22
C HIS A 284 -30.18 3.42 -2.99
N ALA A 285 -30.53 4.34 -3.88
CA ALA A 285 -29.58 5.16 -4.62
C ALA A 285 -29.90 6.66 -4.47
N PHE A 286 -28.91 7.52 -4.70
CA PHE A 286 -29.05 8.98 -4.70
C PHE A 286 -28.49 9.60 -6.01
N GLN A 287 -28.85 10.86 -6.23
CA GLN A 287 -28.58 11.61 -7.46
C GLN A 287 -27.09 11.92 -7.67
N ASP A 288 -26.71 12.23 -8.90
CA ASP A 288 -25.39 12.77 -9.22
C ASP A 288 -25.31 14.23 -8.72
N GLU A 289 -24.48 14.48 -7.70
CA GLU A 289 -24.45 15.78 -7.03
C GLU A 289 -23.86 16.89 -7.93
N ASN A 290 -22.69 16.66 -8.53
CA ASN A 290 -22.13 17.45 -9.64
C ASN A 290 -20.94 16.70 -10.29
N PHE A 291 -20.38 17.27 -11.36
CA PHE A 291 -19.23 16.72 -12.09
C PHE A 291 -18.07 17.74 -12.23
N GLU A 292 -17.89 18.58 -11.20
CA GLU A 292 -16.85 19.62 -11.20
C GLU A 292 -15.45 19.01 -11.15
N VAL A 293 -15.24 18.02 -10.27
CA VAL A 293 -13.98 17.29 -10.12
C VAL A 293 -13.77 16.35 -11.31
N LYS A 294 -12.58 16.40 -11.91
CA LYS A 294 -12.18 15.57 -13.06
C LYS A 294 -11.35 14.37 -12.62
N HIS A 295 -11.40 13.30 -13.40
CA HIS A 295 -10.59 12.10 -13.20
C HIS A 295 -9.23 12.25 -13.89
N ASP A 296 -8.47 13.27 -13.50
CA ASP A 296 -7.26 13.73 -14.18
C ASP A 296 -5.95 13.20 -13.55
N SER A 297 -6.06 12.27 -12.60
CA SER A 297 -4.90 11.74 -11.88
C SER A 297 -5.19 10.38 -11.23
N GLU A 298 -4.13 9.61 -10.95
CA GLU A 298 -4.23 8.41 -10.10
C GLU A 298 -4.71 8.78 -8.69
N GLY A 299 -5.40 7.83 -8.05
CA GLY A 299 -5.91 7.97 -6.68
C GLY A 299 -7.19 8.77 -6.54
N ILE A 300 -7.77 9.32 -7.62
CA ILE A 300 -9.11 9.91 -7.57
C ILE A 300 -10.13 8.84 -7.16
N VAL A 301 -10.97 9.18 -6.18
CA VAL A 301 -12.05 8.34 -5.67
C VAL A 301 -13.38 8.87 -6.19
N SER A 302 -14.17 7.99 -6.80
CA SER A 302 -15.38 8.36 -7.52
C SER A 302 -16.50 7.34 -7.31
N MET A 303 -17.75 7.77 -7.45
CA MET A 303 -18.90 6.87 -7.32
C MET A 303 -18.97 5.90 -8.50
N ALA A 304 -19.15 4.61 -8.22
CA ALA A 304 -19.56 3.64 -9.23
C ALA A 304 -21.08 3.63 -9.32
N ASN A 305 -21.62 3.70 -10.53
CA ASN A 305 -23.06 3.79 -10.79
C ASN A 305 -23.47 2.91 -11.99
N SER A 306 -24.77 2.71 -12.17
CA SER A 306 -25.37 1.94 -13.28
C SER A 306 -26.06 2.85 -14.31
N GLY A 307 -25.64 4.11 -14.39
CA GLY A 307 -26.28 5.17 -15.15
C GLY A 307 -26.55 6.42 -14.30
N PRO A 308 -27.14 7.47 -14.89
CA PRO A 308 -27.42 8.72 -14.19
C PRO A 308 -28.22 8.49 -12.90
N ASP A 309 -27.88 9.25 -11.86
CA ASP A 309 -28.59 9.30 -10.58
C ASP A 309 -28.75 7.95 -9.86
N SER A 310 -27.76 7.06 -9.99
CA SER A 310 -27.80 5.71 -9.41
C SER A 310 -26.67 5.42 -8.40
N ASN A 311 -26.24 6.46 -7.68
CA ASN A 311 -25.15 6.35 -6.71
C ASN A 311 -25.60 5.60 -5.45
N GLY A 312 -24.91 4.52 -5.09
CA GLY A 312 -25.20 3.70 -3.90
C GLY A 312 -24.06 3.76 -2.88
N SER A 313 -23.49 2.59 -2.58
CA SER A 313 -22.26 2.46 -1.78
C SER A 313 -21.02 2.11 -2.61
N GLN A 314 -21.20 1.68 -3.86
CA GLN A 314 -20.08 1.26 -4.70
C GLN A 314 -19.25 2.47 -5.13
N PHE A 315 -17.94 2.30 -5.12
CA PHE A 315 -16.98 3.35 -5.48
C PHE A 315 -15.83 2.75 -6.26
N LEU A 316 -15.11 3.61 -6.97
CA LEU A 316 -13.91 3.28 -7.71
C LEU A 316 -12.73 4.15 -7.25
N ILE A 317 -11.53 3.58 -7.36
CA ILE A 317 -10.26 4.30 -7.22
C ILE A 317 -9.55 4.24 -8.57
N CYS A 318 -9.22 5.39 -9.15
CA CYS A 318 -8.49 5.50 -10.40
C CYS A 318 -7.03 5.05 -10.24
N CYS A 319 -6.56 4.14 -11.09
CA CYS A 319 -5.14 3.74 -11.15
C CYS A 319 -4.31 4.67 -12.06
N THR A 320 -5.00 5.47 -12.89
CA THR A 320 -4.43 6.44 -13.85
C THR A 320 -5.49 7.50 -14.15
N ASP A 321 -5.17 8.50 -14.97
CA ASP A 321 -6.14 9.45 -15.53
C ASP A 321 -7.26 8.70 -16.28
N CYS A 322 -8.51 9.01 -15.94
CA CYS A 322 -9.72 8.34 -16.44
C CYS A 322 -10.75 9.33 -17.01
N PRO A 323 -10.41 10.20 -17.99
CA PRO A 323 -11.31 11.22 -18.52
C PRO A 323 -12.61 10.66 -19.12
N GLN A 324 -12.64 9.37 -19.47
CA GLN A 324 -13.84 8.66 -19.91
C GLN A 324 -14.97 8.58 -18.86
N LEU A 325 -14.65 8.81 -17.59
CA LEU A 325 -15.57 8.85 -16.45
C LEU A 325 -16.13 10.26 -16.19
N ASP A 326 -15.53 11.30 -16.78
CA ASP A 326 -15.96 12.68 -16.57
C ASP A 326 -17.39 12.90 -17.09
N GLY A 327 -18.21 13.58 -16.28
CA GLY A 327 -19.62 13.83 -16.59
C GLY A 327 -20.52 12.60 -16.45
N LYS A 328 -19.99 11.47 -15.95
CA LYS A 328 -20.73 10.22 -15.73
C LYS A 328 -20.63 9.71 -14.29
N ASN A 329 -19.50 9.93 -13.63
CA ASN A 329 -19.24 9.48 -12.27
C ASN A 329 -18.85 10.68 -11.41
N VAL A 330 -19.46 10.80 -10.23
CA VAL A 330 -19.17 11.89 -9.28
C VAL A 330 -17.85 11.59 -8.57
N ALA A 331 -16.79 12.34 -8.90
CA ALA A 331 -15.52 12.29 -8.17
C ALA A 331 -15.63 13.11 -6.87
N PHE A 332 -15.32 12.48 -5.74
CA PHE A 332 -15.61 13.03 -4.40
C PHE A 332 -14.44 12.99 -3.42
N GLY A 333 -13.29 12.47 -3.83
CA GLY A 333 -12.10 12.46 -2.98
C GLY A 333 -10.84 12.02 -3.70
N LYS A 334 -9.74 11.96 -2.97
CA LYS A 334 -8.45 11.49 -3.47
C LYS A 334 -7.65 10.77 -2.40
N VAL A 335 -7.01 9.68 -2.79
CA VAL A 335 -6.03 8.97 -1.96
C VAL A 335 -4.84 9.90 -1.74
N VAL A 336 -4.62 10.33 -0.50
CA VAL A 336 -3.52 11.20 -0.08
C VAL A 336 -2.36 10.41 0.53
N SER A 337 -2.59 9.16 0.93
CA SER A 337 -1.56 8.23 1.42
C SER A 337 -1.95 6.78 1.11
N GLY A 338 -0.96 5.91 0.88
CA GLY A 338 -1.16 4.47 0.69
C GLY A 338 -1.41 4.01 -0.75
N MET A 339 -1.09 4.81 -1.76
CA MET A 339 -1.24 4.43 -3.18
C MET A 339 -0.50 3.14 -3.56
N GLU A 340 0.53 2.74 -2.79
CA GLU A 340 1.19 1.45 -2.95
C GLU A 340 0.23 0.26 -2.80
N ALA A 341 -0.73 0.35 -1.87
CA ALA A 341 -1.73 -0.69 -1.70
C ALA A 341 -2.67 -0.76 -2.92
N VAL A 342 -3.04 0.37 -3.52
CA VAL A 342 -3.83 0.40 -4.76
C VAL A 342 -3.08 -0.28 -5.91
N ARG A 343 -1.78 -0.03 -6.04
CA ARG A 343 -0.94 -0.70 -7.06
C ARG A 343 -0.82 -2.20 -6.81
N MET A 344 -0.71 -2.64 -5.55
CA MET A 344 -0.72 -4.07 -5.22
C MET A 344 -2.08 -4.74 -5.48
N MET A 345 -3.18 -4.00 -5.31
CA MET A 345 -4.51 -4.48 -5.72
C MET A 345 -4.58 -4.64 -7.23
N GLU A 346 -4.07 -3.65 -7.97
CA GLU A 346 -4.00 -3.63 -9.43
C GLU A 346 -3.22 -4.83 -9.99
N ASP A 347 -2.07 -5.18 -9.40
CA ASP A 347 -1.27 -6.35 -9.78
C ASP A 347 -2.04 -7.68 -9.70
N CYS A 348 -3.14 -7.72 -8.96
CA CYS A 348 -4.00 -8.90 -8.82
C CYS A 348 -5.18 -8.91 -9.80
N GLY A 349 -5.45 -7.81 -10.52
CA GLY A 349 -6.59 -7.66 -11.43
C GLY A 349 -6.37 -8.22 -12.84
N SER A 350 -7.39 -8.09 -13.68
CA SER A 350 -7.40 -8.58 -15.06
C SER A 350 -8.21 -7.64 -15.98
N ALA A 351 -8.15 -7.88 -17.29
CA ALA A 351 -8.90 -7.08 -18.26
C ALA A 351 -10.43 -7.21 -18.13
N ASP A 352 -10.93 -8.33 -17.60
CA ASP A 352 -12.37 -8.55 -17.35
C ASP A 352 -12.81 -8.13 -15.94
N GLY A 353 -11.89 -7.54 -15.16
CA GLY A 353 -12.13 -7.08 -13.80
C GLY A 353 -11.98 -8.15 -12.72
N THR A 354 -11.80 -9.43 -13.08
CA THR A 354 -11.63 -10.49 -12.08
C THR A 354 -10.30 -10.38 -11.34
N ALA A 355 -10.34 -10.54 -10.02
CA ALA A 355 -9.14 -10.51 -9.18
C ALA A 355 -8.64 -11.93 -8.88
N SER A 356 -7.35 -12.17 -9.07
CA SER A 356 -6.66 -13.42 -8.74
C SER A 356 -6.53 -13.69 -7.24
N LYS A 357 -6.67 -12.65 -6.41
CA LYS A 357 -6.67 -12.71 -4.95
C LYS A 357 -7.87 -11.97 -4.39
N ARG A 358 -8.35 -12.37 -3.21
CA ARG A 358 -9.46 -11.68 -2.55
C ARG A 358 -8.96 -10.40 -1.91
N VAL A 359 -9.35 -9.26 -2.49
CA VAL A 359 -9.02 -7.94 -1.96
C VAL A 359 -10.12 -7.47 -0.99
N THR A 360 -9.79 -7.27 0.27
CA THR A 360 -10.78 -7.00 1.35
C THR A 360 -10.41 -5.77 2.17
N ILE A 361 -11.40 -4.98 2.56
CA ILE A 361 -11.24 -3.89 3.53
C ILE A 361 -11.31 -4.48 4.95
N LEU A 362 -10.17 -4.56 5.64
CA LEU A 362 -10.05 -5.13 7.00
C LEU A 362 -10.51 -4.19 8.10
N ASP A 363 -10.32 -2.89 7.91
CA ASP A 363 -10.77 -1.83 8.82
C ASP A 363 -11.07 -0.57 8.02
N SER A 364 -11.98 0.26 8.51
CA SER A 364 -12.29 1.55 7.89
C SER A 364 -12.79 2.56 8.92
N GLY A 365 -12.65 3.84 8.63
CA GLY A 365 -13.17 4.88 9.50
C GLY A 365 -12.73 6.28 9.14
N GLU A 366 -13.10 7.24 9.98
CA GLU A 366 -12.68 8.63 9.87
C GLU A 366 -11.37 8.87 10.63
N VAL A 367 -10.45 9.60 10.02
CA VAL A 367 -9.18 10.01 10.62
C VAL A 367 -9.45 11.20 11.55
N PRO A 368 -9.08 11.14 12.84
CA PRO A 368 -9.27 12.24 13.76
C PRO A 368 -8.51 13.50 13.32
N GLN A 369 -9.18 14.65 13.28
CA GLN A 369 -8.57 15.96 13.01
C GLN A 369 -8.70 16.89 14.23
N PRO A 370 -7.69 17.74 14.53
CA PRO A 370 -7.77 18.71 15.62
C PRO A 370 -8.96 19.65 15.41
N GLY A 371 -9.84 19.80 16.41
CA GLY A 371 -10.97 20.72 16.36
C GLY A 371 -12.29 20.16 15.78
N ARG A 372 -12.28 18.96 15.18
CA ARG A 372 -13.51 18.27 14.71
C ARG A 372 -13.86 17.13 15.67
N ALA A 373 -15.05 17.18 16.26
CA ALA A 373 -15.55 16.08 17.08
C ALA A 373 -15.77 14.85 16.19
N VAL A 374 -14.89 13.85 16.30
CA VAL A 374 -15.10 12.56 15.67
C VAL A 374 -16.34 11.93 16.30
N LYS A 375 -17.44 11.87 15.55
CA LYS A 375 -18.58 11.03 15.90
C LYS A 375 -18.14 9.59 15.70
N ARG A 376 -17.41 9.04 16.66
CA ARG A 376 -17.29 7.60 16.76
C ARG A 376 -18.72 7.09 16.96
N ALA A 377 -19.24 6.35 15.98
CA ALA A 377 -20.14 5.26 16.30
C ALA A 377 -19.55 4.57 17.54
N ARG A 378 -20.36 4.29 18.56
CA ARG A 378 -19.94 3.28 19.53
C ARG A 378 -19.51 2.10 18.68
N ARG A 379 -18.19 1.85 18.60
CA ARG A 379 -17.70 0.59 18.10
C ARG A 379 -18.27 -0.37 19.11
N ASP A 380 -19.36 -1.04 18.76
CA ASP A 380 -19.64 -2.32 19.36
C ASP A 380 -18.52 -3.23 18.83
N ALA A 381 -17.32 -3.08 19.38
CA ALA A 381 -16.22 -4.01 19.20
C ALA A 381 -16.65 -5.42 19.64
N ASP A 382 -17.80 -5.54 20.33
CA ASP A 382 -18.50 -6.76 20.71
C ASP A 382 -19.67 -7.16 19.78
N ALA A 383 -19.85 -6.54 18.60
CA ALA A 383 -20.88 -6.95 17.66
C ALA A 383 -20.43 -8.11 16.75
N VAL A 384 -19.16 -8.12 16.36
CA VAL A 384 -18.56 -9.15 15.49
C VAL A 384 -17.34 -9.73 16.21
N ALA A 385 -17.28 -11.05 16.36
CA ALA A 385 -16.15 -11.75 16.95
C ALA A 385 -15.39 -12.54 15.89
N THR A 386 -14.07 -12.43 15.90
CA THR A 386 -13.17 -13.38 15.22
C THR A 386 -12.47 -14.21 16.29
N VAL A 387 -12.52 -15.54 16.18
CA VAL A 387 -11.90 -16.44 17.16
C VAL A 387 -11.11 -17.57 16.51
N LEU A 388 -10.11 -18.07 17.23
CA LEU A 388 -9.60 -19.42 17.03
C LEU A 388 -10.35 -20.38 17.95
N GLN A 389 -10.56 -21.61 17.51
CA GLN A 389 -11.17 -22.66 18.32
C GLN A 389 -10.41 -23.99 18.30
N ILE A 390 -10.43 -24.68 19.45
CA ILE A 390 -10.18 -26.12 19.54
C ILE A 390 -11.49 -26.77 20.00
N LEU A 391 -12.05 -27.63 19.16
CA LEU A 391 -13.24 -28.43 19.46
C LEU A 391 -12.82 -29.87 19.73
N ARG A 392 -13.20 -30.42 20.88
CA ARG A 392 -13.09 -31.86 21.17
C ARG A 392 -14.47 -32.46 21.25
N LYS A 393 -14.73 -33.42 20.37
CA LYS A 393 -15.99 -34.17 20.38
C LYS A 393 -15.90 -35.33 21.35
N HIS A 394 -17.05 -35.80 21.80
CA HIS A 394 -17.22 -36.96 22.67
C HIS A 394 -18.46 -37.74 22.23
N GLU A 395 -18.68 -38.93 22.80
CA GLU A 395 -19.76 -39.84 22.43
C GLU A 395 -21.18 -39.21 22.52
N GLY A 396 -21.36 -38.23 23.42
CA GLY A 396 -22.62 -37.52 23.63
C GLY A 396 -22.88 -36.33 22.69
N CYS A 397 -21.99 -36.07 21.73
CA CYS A 397 -22.17 -34.98 20.76
C CYS A 397 -23.27 -35.29 19.75
N LYS A 398 -23.93 -34.24 19.21
CA LYS A 398 -24.92 -34.39 18.12
C LYS A 398 -24.38 -35.17 16.91
N LYS A 399 -23.06 -35.09 16.67
CA LYS A 399 -22.34 -35.91 15.70
C LYS A 399 -21.01 -36.34 16.29
N ALA A 400 -20.98 -37.54 16.87
CA ALA A 400 -19.81 -38.20 17.46
C ALA A 400 -18.84 -38.77 16.40
N SER A 401 -18.51 -37.96 15.40
CA SER A 401 -17.51 -38.24 14.39
C SER A 401 -16.85 -36.95 13.91
N SER A 402 -15.59 -37.03 13.50
CA SER A 402 -14.82 -35.91 12.97
C SER A 402 -14.15 -36.27 11.66
N TRP A 403 -13.41 -35.32 11.10
CA TRP A 403 -12.59 -35.57 9.91
C TRP A 403 -11.34 -36.39 10.24
N ARG A 404 -10.98 -36.54 11.53
CA ARG A 404 -9.84 -37.34 12.00
C ARG A 404 -10.25 -38.74 12.42
N GLN A 405 -11.51 -38.91 12.85
CA GLN A 405 -11.97 -40.14 13.47
C GLN A 405 -13.43 -40.40 13.11
N GLU A 406 -13.69 -41.56 12.52
CA GLU A 406 -15.04 -41.93 12.04
C GLU A 406 -16.03 -42.19 13.19
N VAL A 407 -15.55 -42.70 14.34
CA VAL A 407 -16.37 -42.96 15.53
C VAL A 407 -15.62 -42.48 16.76
N ILE A 408 -16.21 -41.53 17.49
CA ILE A 408 -15.62 -40.96 18.71
C ILE A 408 -16.31 -41.57 19.93
N THR A 409 -15.54 -42.29 20.74
CA THR A 409 -16.02 -43.06 21.89
C THR A 409 -15.57 -42.50 23.24
N CYS A 410 -14.76 -41.44 23.27
CA CYS A 410 -14.36 -40.83 24.54
C CYS A 410 -15.56 -40.18 25.23
N SER A 411 -15.51 -40.17 26.55
CA SER A 411 -16.50 -39.52 27.41
C SER A 411 -16.36 -38.00 27.36
N GLN A 412 -17.41 -37.28 27.76
CA GLN A 412 -17.37 -35.82 27.87
C GLN A 412 -16.28 -35.35 28.86
N GLU A 413 -16.10 -36.08 29.97
CA GLU A 413 -15.12 -35.73 30.99
C GLU A 413 -13.68 -35.85 30.48
N GLU A 414 -13.40 -36.87 29.67
CA GLU A 414 -12.09 -37.03 29.03
C GLU A 414 -11.81 -35.94 28.00
N ALA A 415 -12.79 -35.61 27.14
CA ALA A 415 -12.66 -34.52 26.18
C ALA A 415 -12.38 -33.18 26.89
N ARG A 416 -13.05 -32.94 28.02
CA ARG A 416 -12.85 -31.75 28.85
C ARG A 416 -11.47 -31.72 29.51
N LYS A 417 -11.01 -32.83 30.08
CA LYS A 417 -9.65 -32.95 30.67
C LYS A 417 -8.56 -32.70 29.63
N GLN A 418 -8.74 -33.20 28.40
CA GLN A 418 -7.81 -32.92 27.30
C GLN A 418 -7.72 -31.41 27.02
N LEU A 419 -8.85 -30.73 26.84
CA LEU A 419 -8.86 -29.28 26.62
C LEU A 419 -8.31 -28.47 27.80
N GLN A 420 -8.53 -28.92 29.04
CA GLN A 420 -7.95 -28.29 30.23
C GLN A 420 -6.42 -28.36 30.22
N SER A 421 -5.85 -29.50 29.82
CA SER A 421 -4.39 -29.64 29.64
C SER A 421 -3.86 -28.70 28.55
N LEU A 422 -4.53 -28.64 27.39
CA LEU A 422 -4.16 -27.69 26.32
C LEU A 422 -4.22 -26.24 26.79
N ARG A 423 -5.27 -25.88 27.54
CA ARG A 423 -5.42 -24.55 28.11
C ARG A 423 -4.28 -24.18 29.06
N GLN A 424 -3.84 -25.10 29.92
CA GLN A 424 -2.67 -24.88 30.78
C GLN A 424 -1.41 -24.60 29.95
N MET A 425 -1.17 -25.36 28.87
CA MET A 425 -0.04 -25.11 27.98
C MET A 425 -0.11 -23.75 27.26
N LEU A 426 -1.31 -23.32 26.88
CA LEU A 426 -1.56 -22.03 26.24
C LEU A 426 -1.40 -20.86 27.23
N SER A 427 -1.77 -21.04 28.49
CA SER A 427 -1.64 -20.00 29.52
C SER A 427 -0.19 -19.58 29.81
N LEU A 428 0.80 -20.36 29.36
CA LEU A 428 2.23 -20.04 29.46
C LEU A 428 2.74 -19.14 28.33
N ALA A 429 1.91 -18.85 27.31
CA ALA A 429 2.25 -18.01 26.17
C ALA A 429 1.45 -16.70 26.19
N SER A 430 1.94 -15.68 25.49
CA SER A 430 1.27 -14.38 25.37
C SER A 430 1.47 -13.78 23.97
N GLY A 431 0.64 -12.79 23.61
CA GLY A 431 0.78 -12.07 22.34
C GLY A 431 0.77 -12.97 21.10
N SER A 432 1.70 -12.73 20.18
CA SER A 432 1.85 -13.53 18.94
C SER A 432 2.18 -14.99 19.21
N ASP A 433 2.93 -15.29 20.28
CA ASP A 433 3.33 -16.66 20.61
C ASP A 433 2.12 -17.49 21.07
N LEU A 434 1.16 -16.85 21.76
CA LEU A 434 -0.11 -17.48 22.14
C LEU A 434 -0.92 -17.85 20.90
N VAL A 435 -1.02 -16.96 19.91
CA VAL A 435 -1.75 -17.21 18.66
C VAL A 435 -1.11 -18.37 17.90
N ASN A 436 0.20 -18.32 17.67
CA ASN A 436 0.93 -19.37 16.95
C ASN A 436 0.78 -20.74 17.62
N LYS A 437 0.94 -20.79 18.95
CA LYS A 437 0.79 -22.03 19.73
C LYS A 437 -0.65 -22.55 19.73
N PHE A 438 -1.64 -21.65 19.73
CA PHE A 438 -3.04 -22.04 19.59
C PHE A 438 -3.31 -22.65 18.22
N GLU A 439 -2.82 -22.04 17.14
CA GLU A 439 -3.00 -22.55 15.78
C GLU A 439 -2.37 -23.93 15.58
N GLU A 440 -1.18 -24.17 16.15
CA GLU A 440 -0.51 -25.46 16.20
C GLU A 440 -1.37 -26.52 16.93
N LEU A 441 -1.77 -26.25 18.18
CA LEU A 441 -2.58 -27.17 18.97
C LEU A 441 -3.97 -27.43 18.36
N ALA A 442 -4.56 -26.43 17.70
CA ALA A 442 -5.80 -26.60 16.95
C ALA A 442 -5.59 -27.54 15.74
N GLY A 443 -4.46 -27.39 15.03
CA GLY A 443 -4.02 -28.25 13.93
C GLY A 443 -3.76 -29.70 14.35
N GLU A 444 -3.44 -29.95 15.61
CA GLU A 444 -3.18 -31.31 16.13
C GLU A 444 -4.39 -31.96 16.80
N HIS A 445 -5.17 -31.19 17.58
CA HIS A 445 -6.15 -31.76 18.49
C HIS A 445 -7.61 -31.48 18.13
N SER A 446 -7.91 -30.49 17.29
CA SER A 446 -9.29 -30.08 17.02
C SER A 446 -10.01 -31.03 16.05
N ASP A 447 -11.21 -31.45 16.44
CA ASP A 447 -12.16 -32.24 15.65
C ASP A 447 -12.98 -31.41 14.65
N CYS A 448 -12.86 -30.09 14.70
CA CYS A 448 -13.47 -29.19 13.73
C CYS A 448 -12.62 -29.12 12.46
N LYS A 449 -13.27 -28.95 11.29
CA LYS A 449 -12.57 -28.71 10.03
C LYS A 449 -11.74 -27.42 10.03
N SER A 450 -12.06 -26.46 10.91
CA SER A 450 -11.28 -25.23 11.07
C SER A 450 -9.83 -25.52 11.50
N ALA A 451 -9.52 -26.71 12.02
CA ALA A 451 -8.16 -27.17 12.27
C ALA A 451 -7.21 -27.01 11.07
N LYS A 452 -7.73 -27.17 9.84
CA LYS A 452 -6.96 -26.95 8.60
C LYS A 452 -6.52 -25.50 8.39
N ARG A 453 -7.13 -24.56 9.13
CA ARG A 453 -6.85 -23.12 9.14
C ARG A 453 -6.39 -22.67 10.53
N GLY A 454 -5.64 -23.51 11.26
CA GLY A 454 -5.18 -23.18 12.63
C GLY A 454 -6.32 -23.00 13.65
N GLY A 455 -7.49 -23.59 13.39
CA GLY A 455 -8.67 -23.40 14.24
C GLY A 455 -9.46 -22.12 13.95
N ARG A 456 -9.05 -21.29 12.98
CA ARG A 456 -9.70 -20.00 12.68
C ARG A 456 -11.12 -20.15 12.13
N LEU A 457 -12.04 -19.43 12.76
CA LEU A 457 -13.42 -19.28 12.31
C LEU A 457 -13.58 -18.01 11.48
N ASP A 458 -14.58 -18.03 10.60
CA ASP A 458 -15.00 -16.83 9.90
C ASP A 458 -15.68 -15.88 10.91
N PRO A 459 -15.58 -14.54 10.73
CA PRO A 459 -16.20 -13.58 11.65
C PRO A 459 -17.70 -13.83 11.82
N PHE A 460 -18.21 -13.67 13.05
CA PHE A 460 -19.62 -13.93 13.34
C PHE A 460 -20.21 -12.92 14.34
N GLU A 461 -21.50 -12.66 14.20
CA GLU A 461 -22.31 -11.81 15.08
C GLU A 461 -23.14 -12.66 16.07
N LYS A 462 -23.71 -12.02 17.08
CA LYS A 462 -24.74 -12.65 17.94
C LYS A 462 -25.92 -13.14 17.09
N GLY A 463 -26.37 -14.35 17.33
CA GLY A 463 -27.39 -15.07 16.56
C GLY A 463 -26.85 -15.99 15.44
N MET A 464 -25.55 -15.96 15.11
CA MET A 464 -24.96 -16.79 14.05
C MET A 464 -24.42 -18.14 14.56
N MET A 465 -24.10 -18.23 15.85
CA MET A 465 -23.58 -19.42 16.50
C MET A 465 -24.54 -19.90 17.59
N SER A 466 -24.26 -21.05 18.22
CA SER A 466 -25.07 -21.47 19.36
C SER A 466 -24.89 -20.50 20.53
N LYS A 467 -25.97 -20.20 21.25
CA LYS A 467 -25.97 -19.27 22.40
C LYS A 467 -24.77 -19.43 23.35
N ALA A 468 -24.46 -20.66 23.79
CA ALA A 468 -23.32 -20.92 24.69
C ALA A 468 -21.96 -20.56 24.07
N PHE A 469 -21.81 -20.75 22.76
CA PHE A 469 -20.59 -20.38 22.03
C PHE A 469 -20.45 -18.87 21.92
N GLU A 470 -21.55 -18.17 21.63
CA GLU A 470 -21.56 -16.71 21.56
C GLU A 470 -21.28 -16.08 22.91
N GLU A 471 -21.93 -16.56 23.97
CA GLU A 471 -21.69 -16.10 25.33
C GLU A 471 -20.21 -16.26 25.70
N ALA A 472 -19.59 -17.39 25.37
CA ALA A 472 -18.17 -17.61 25.62
C ALA A 472 -17.26 -16.70 24.76
N ALA A 473 -17.58 -16.50 23.48
CA ALA A 473 -16.76 -15.70 22.57
C ALA A 473 -16.82 -14.20 22.89
N PHE A 474 -18.02 -13.66 23.08
CA PHE A 474 -18.23 -12.22 23.32
C PHE A 474 -17.92 -11.79 24.76
N ALA A 475 -17.86 -12.73 25.72
CA ALA A 475 -17.40 -12.43 27.08
C ALA A 475 -15.87 -12.25 27.18
N LEU A 476 -15.11 -12.70 26.18
CA LEU A 476 -13.65 -12.58 26.17
C LEU A 476 -13.20 -11.17 25.76
N PRO A 477 -12.18 -10.59 26.39
CA PRO A 477 -11.45 -9.48 25.78
C PRO A 477 -10.69 -9.97 24.53
N VAL A 478 -10.33 -9.06 23.63
CA VAL A 478 -9.43 -9.37 22.50
C VAL A 478 -8.09 -9.88 23.04
N GLY A 479 -7.59 -10.99 22.49
CA GLY A 479 -6.45 -11.74 23.00
C GLY A 479 -6.78 -12.67 24.18
N GLY A 480 -8.02 -12.69 24.65
CA GLY A 480 -8.46 -13.49 25.77
C GLY A 480 -8.69 -14.96 25.43
N LEU A 481 -8.28 -15.86 26.34
CA LEU A 481 -8.44 -17.31 26.25
C LEU A 481 -9.62 -17.76 27.15
N SER A 482 -10.56 -18.52 26.61
CA SER A 482 -11.73 -19.01 27.37
C SER A 482 -11.39 -20.05 28.42
N GLU A 483 -12.30 -20.23 29.37
CA GLU A 483 -12.43 -21.52 30.06
C GLU A 483 -13.00 -22.56 29.11
N VAL A 484 -12.87 -23.85 29.45
CA VAL A 484 -13.49 -24.92 28.66
C VAL A 484 -15.00 -24.89 28.88
N PHE A 485 -15.76 -24.84 27.78
CA PHE A 485 -17.22 -24.82 27.81
C PHE A 485 -17.82 -25.81 26.82
N SER A 486 -19.09 -26.15 27.03
CA SER A 486 -19.79 -27.20 26.30
C SER A 486 -20.81 -26.62 25.33
N THR A 487 -20.92 -27.22 24.15
CA THR A 487 -22.05 -27.02 23.23
C THR A 487 -22.57 -28.38 22.76
N LYS A 488 -23.65 -28.38 21.95
CA LYS A 488 -24.13 -29.62 21.31
C LYS A 488 -23.11 -30.27 20.35
N GLN A 489 -22.09 -29.51 19.95
CA GLN A 489 -21.03 -30.00 19.05
C GLN A 489 -19.86 -30.64 19.80
N GLY A 490 -19.72 -30.42 21.11
CA GLY A 490 -18.64 -30.93 21.95
C GLY A 490 -18.13 -29.91 22.95
N GLU A 491 -16.93 -30.15 23.45
CA GLU A 491 -16.21 -29.24 24.36
C GLU A 491 -15.34 -28.29 23.55
N HIS A 492 -15.25 -27.03 23.97
CA HIS A 492 -14.60 -25.96 23.24
C HIS A 492 -13.59 -25.21 24.11
N LEU A 493 -12.53 -24.75 23.45
CA LEU A 493 -11.60 -23.74 23.93
C LEU A 493 -11.48 -22.66 22.85
N LEU A 494 -11.58 -21.38 23.23
CA LEU A 494 -11.54 -20.24 22.31
C LEU A 494 -10.43 -19.25 22.64
N LEU A 495 -9.86 -18.63 21.61
CA LEU A 495 -9.03 -17.43 21.71
C LEU A 495 -9.66 -16.31 20.86
N ARG A 496 -9.97 -15.16 21.45
CA ARG A 496 -10.55 -14.01 20.72
C ARG A 496 -9.45 -13.21 20.01
N LEU A 497 -9.64 -12.94 18.72
CA LEU A 497 -8.70 -12.19 17.88
C LEU A 497 -9.14 -10.74 17.62
N SER A 498 -10.45 -10.51 17.50
CA SER A 498 -11.06 -9.19 17.32
C SER A 498 -12.48 -9.21 17.88
#